data_AF-A0A933WGV9-F1
#
_entry.id   AF-A0A933WGV9-F1
#
_cell.length_a   1.000
_cell.length_b   1.000
_cell.length_c   1.000
_cell.angle_alpha   90.00
_cell.angle_beta   90.00
_cell.angle_gamma   90.00
#
_symmetry.space_group_name_H-M   'P 1'
#
loop_
_entity.id
_entity.type
_entity.pdbx_description
1 polymer ?
#
loop_
_entity_poly.entity_id
_entity_poly.type
_entity_poly.pdbx_seq_one_letter_code
_entity_poly.pdbx_strand_id
1 'polypeptide(L)'
;MSEKDIKIKQGLPEPPQEILIATPKIPFDWKRVFFILLGLGLFLFIYFMPQWKDAVDPTGKAFPLPKEGKGALALFMLASIWWIFEVVPIGVTAIAIGVFQAIFAIRPAKDAFKDFMDPSVMFIFASVVVGLAFTKSGLTKRLAYKMLEVVGEKTNMILLGALVVTAGLAHVMAHTAAAATVFPILLAVNALYGEGDKQTNFGKALFIGMAYAAGAGSVITFLGSARAAAGAGMFAEFTGRTIGFFELSKYSFVIGWGMVFLIWIYLMVFLKPEKNIIPGLKEKVGKLSKEL
;
A
#
# COMPACT_ATOMS: atom_id res chain seq x y z
N MET A 1 -37.38 33.17 -44.08
CA MET A 1 -36.53 32.41 -43.13
C MET A 1 -37.43 31.40 -42.45
N SER A 2 -37.16 30.10 -42.63
CA SER A 2 -38.07 29.06 -42.14
C SER A 2 -37.93 28.90 -40.62
N GLU A 3 -38.98 28.42 -39.95
CA GLU A 3 -39.03 28.16 -38.50
C GLU A 3 -37.86 27.32 -37.96
N LYS A 4 -37.18 26.54 -38.84
CA LYS A 4 -36.00 25.76 -38.50
C LYS A 4 -34.74 26.61 -38.25
N ASP A 5 -34.64 27.80 -38.84
CA ASP A 5 -33.45 28.66 -38.71
C ASP A 5 -33.41 29.42 -37.38
N ILE A 6 -34.54 29.50 -36.66
CA ILE A 6 -34.66 30.20 -35.37
C ILE A 6 -34.12 29.34 -34.21
N LYS A 7 -34.19 28.01 -34.32
CA LYS A 7 -33.75 27.09 -33.25
C LYS A 7 -32.23 26.98 -33.08
N ILE A 8 -31.43 27.46 -34.04
CA ILE A 8 -29.96 27.31 -34.01
C ILE A 8 -29.28 28.42 -33.18
N LYS A 9 -30.00 29.50 -32.81
CA LYS A 9 -29.44 30.62 -32.02
C LYS A 9 -29.67 30.54 -30.51
N GLN A 10 -30.41 29.56 -30.01
CA GLN A 10 -30.49 29.34 -28.57
C GLN A 10 -29.33 28.43 -28.17
N GLY A 11 -28.31 29.04 -27.56
CA GLY A 11 -27.26 28.29 -26.88
C GLY A 11 -27.84 27.28 -25.89
N LEU A 12 -27.05 26.26 -25.55
CA LEU A 12 -27.43 25.22 -24.60
C LEU A 12 -28.08 25.87 -23.36
N PRO A 13 -29.24 25.36 -22.89
CA PRO A 13 -29.88 25.88 -21.69
C PRO A 13 -28.89 25.88 -20.53
N GLU A 14 -28.98 26.88 -19.65
CA GLU A 14 -28.15 26.94 -18.44
C GLU A 14 -28.28 25.63 -17.66
N PRO A 15 -27.16 25.03 -17.22
CA PRO A 15 -27.20 23.78 -16.49
C PRO A 15 -28.07 23.97 -15.23
N PRO A 16 -28.96 23.01 -14.91
CA PRO A 16 -29.84 23.12 -13.75
C PRO A 16 -29.02 23.33 -12.48
N GLN A 17 -29.52 24.20 -11.58
CA GLN A 17 -28.83 24.59 -10.33
C GLN A 17 -28.53 23.39 -9.41
N GLU A 18 -29.29 22.30 -9.55
CA GLU A 18 -29.03 21.04 -8.88
C GLU A 18 -28.93 19.90 -9.91
N ILE A 19 -27.70 19.37 -10.06
CA ILE A 19 -27.48 18.10 -10.74
C ILE A 19 -27.86 17.01 -9.73
N LEU A 20 -29.10 16.53 -9.80
CA LEU A 20 -29.51 15.31 -9.11
C LEU A 20 -28.79 14.13 -9.77
N ILE A 21 -27.59 13.82 -9.27
CA ILE A 21 -26.85 12.61 -9.64
C ILE A 21 -27.72 11.44 -9.16
N ALA A 22 -28.36 10.72 -10.09
CA ALA A 22 -29.05 9.49 -9.77
C ALA A 22 -28.09 8.60 -8.99
N THR A 23 -28.50 8.11 -7.82
CA THR A 23 -27.68 7.18 -7.02
C THR A 23 -27.26 6.05 -7.96
N PRO A 24 -25.94 5.83 -8.16
CA PRO A 24 -25.49 4.81 -9.08
C PRO A 24 -26.12 3.50 -8.62
N LYS A 25 -26.90 2.84 -9.49
CA LYS A 25 -27.38 1.50 -9.23
C LYS A 25 -26.15 0.62 -9.13
N ILE A 26 -25.70 0.33 -7.92
CA ILE A 26 -24.58 -0.57 -7.68
C ILE A 26 -25.05 -1.94 -8.17
N PRO A 27 -24.51 -2.48 -9.28
CA PRO A 27 -24.91 -3.79 -9.75
C PRO A 27 -24.60 -4.81 -8.66
N PHE A 28 -25.51 -5.77 -8.46
CA PHE A 28 -25.30 -6.82 -7.47
C PHE A 28 -24.12 -7.70 -7.91
N ASP A 29 -23.03 -7.64 -7.15
CA ASP A 29 -21.81 -8.39 -7.45
C ASP A 29 -21.91 -9.84 -6.98
N TRP A 30 -22.41 -10.70 -7.87
CA TRP A 30 -22.54 -12.14 -7.63
C TRP A 30 -21.20 -12.83 -7.34
N LYS A 31 -20.08 -12.35 -7.90
CA LYS A 31 -18.76 -12.94 -7.64
C LYS A 31 -18.34 -12.67 -6.20
N ARG A 32 -18.54 -11.43 -5.75
CA ARG A 32 -18.29 -11.03 -4.36
C ARG A 32 -19.09 -11.90 -3.39
N VAL A 33 -20.38 -12.06 -3.64
CA VAL A 33 -21.28 -12.88 -2.81
C VAL A 33 -20.84 -14.34 -2.80
N PHE A 34 -20.49 -14.89 -3.97
CA PHE A 34 -19.99 -16.26 -4.08
C PHE A 34 -18.77 -16.51 -3.20
N PHE A 35 -17.73 -15.66 -3.26
CA PHE A 35 -16.53 -15.87 -2.44
C PHE A 35 -16.75 -15.62 -0.95
N ILE A 36 -17.68 -14.72 -0.59
CA ILE A 36 -18.11 -14.57 0.81
C ILE A 36 -18.70 -15.90 1.31
N LEU A 37 -19.67 -16.44 0.57
CA LEU A 37 -20.33 -17.70 0.91
C LEU A 37 -19.37 -18.89 0.85
N LEU A 38 -18.40 -18.89 -0.07
CA LEU A 38 -17.37 -19.93 -0.16
C LEU A 38 -16.50 -19.93 1.10
N GLY A 39 -16.03 -18.76 1.56
CA GLY A 39 -15.26 -18.64 2.79
C GLY A 39 -16.03 -19.13 4.02
N LEU A 40 -17.31 -18.72 4.15
CA LEU A 40 -18.19 -19.18 5.23
C LEU A 40 -18.47 -20.69 5.13
N GLY A 41 -18.76 -21.17 3.93
CA GLY A 41 -19.05 -22.57 3.66
C GLY A 41 -17.88 -23.47 4.00
N LEU A 42 -16.66 -23.10 3.59
CA LEU A 42 -15.44 -23.85 3.93
C LEU A 42 -15.15 -23.81 5.43
N PHE A 43 -15.33 -22.66 6.08
CA PHE A 43 -15.20 -22.57 7.54
C PHE A 43 -16.13 -23.56 8.25
N LEU A 44 -17.43 -23.49 7.96
CA LEU A 44 -18.43 -24.34 8.60
C LEU A 44 -18.17 -25.82 8.27
N PHE A 45 -17.85 -26.11 7.01
CA PHE A 45 -17.53 -27.46 6.58
C PHE A 45 -16.35 -28.04 7.38
N ILE A 46 -15.22 -27.34 7.45
CA ILE A 46 -14.01 -27.82 8.16
C ILE A 46 -14.25 -27.88 9.68
N TYR A 47 -14.93 -26.89 10.25
CA TYR A 47 -15.18 -26.83 11.69
C TYR A 47 -16.05 -28.01 12.17
N PHE A 48 -17.14 -28.30 11.44
CA PHE A 48 -18.07 -29.38 11.75
C PHE A 48 -17.68 -30.75 11.19
N MET A 49 -16.67 -30.84 10.33
CA MET A 49 -16.12 -32.11 9.86
C MET A 49 -15.65 -32.98 11.04
N PRO A 50 -15.73 -34.32 10.97
CA PRO A 50 -15.11 -35.19 11.96
C PRO A 50 -13.62 -34.88 12.18
N GLN A 51 -13.10 -35.23 13.35
CA GLN A 51 -11.69 -35.01 13.66
C GLN A 51 -10.79 -35.72 12.65
N TRP A 52 -9.74 -35.02 12.23
CA TRP A 52 -8.75 -35.60 11.32
C TRP A 52 -7.86 -36.58 12.07
N LYS A 53 -7.27 -37.51 11.32
CA LYS A 53 -6.32 -38.46 11.88
C LYS A 53 -5.09 -37.71 12.41
N ASP A 54 -4.55 -38.22 13.51
CA ASP A 54 -3.34 -37.69 14.11
C ASP A 54 -2.18 -37.70 13.12
N ALA A 55 -1.38 -36.64 13.14
CA ALA A 55 -0.14 -36.60 12.38
C ALA A 55 0.87 -37.49 13.09
N VAL A 56 1.43 -38.48 12.40
CA VAL A 56 2.44 -39.38 12.94
C VAL A 56 3.77 -39.02 12.32
N ASP A 57 4.77 -38.69 13.15
CA ASP A 57 6.12 -38.42 12.65
C ASP A 57 6.84 -39.72 12.22
N PRO A 58 7.97 -39.62 11.52
CA PRO A 58 8.75 -40.80 11.11
C PRO A 58 9.25 -41.67 12.29
N THR A 59 9.19 -41.18 13.52
CA THR A 59 9.57 -41.91 14.74
C THR A 59 8.38 -42.59 15.43
N GLY A 60 7.18 -42.46 14.86
CA GLY A 60 5.95 -43.08 15.38
C GLY A 60 5.23 -42.25 16.44
N LYS A 61 5.65 -41.01 16.71
CA LYS A 61 4.99 -40.14 17.68
C LYS A 61 3.76 -39.50 17.04
N ALA A 62 2.61 -39.69 17.67
CA ALA A 62 1.34 -39.10 17.26
C ALA A 62 1.18 -37.67 17.81
N PHE A 63 0.76 -36.75 16.95
CA PHE A 63 0.44 -35.37 17.24
C PHE A 63 -1.05 -35.15 16.91
N PRO A 64 -1.94 -35.24 17.91
CA PRO A 64 -3.37 -35.03 17.68
C PRO A 64 -3.63 -33.56 17.35
N LEU A 65 -4.57 -33.31 16.44
CA LEU A 65 -5.04 -31.96 16.15
C LEU A 65 -6.27 -31.66 17.04
N PRO A 66 -6.15 -30.76 18.04
CA PRO A 66 -7.30 -30.41 18.88
C PRO A 66 -8.42 -29.77 18.07
N LYS A 67 -9.64 -29.76 18.63
CA LYS A 67 -10.81 -29.13 18.01
C LYS A 67 -10.56 -27.65 17.73
N GLU A 68 -9.89 -26.98 18.66
CA GLU A 68 -9.50 -25.57 18.59
C GLU A 68 -8.48 -25.36 17.46
N GLY A 69 -7.49 -26.26 17.32
CA GLY A 69 -6.51 -26.22 16.23
C GLY A 69 -7.15 -26.39 14.85
N LYS A 70 -8.08 -27.34 14.70
CA LYS A 70 -8.87 -27.51 13.47
C LYS A 70 -9.76 -26.29 13.20
N GLY A 71 -10.36 -25.71 14.24
CA GLY A 71 -11.14 -24.48 14.14
C GLY A 71 -10.31 -23.28 13.68
N ALA A 72 -9.06 -23.17 14.15
CA ALA A 72 -8.12 -22.15 13.70
C ALA A 72 -7.78 -22.33 12.21
N LEU A 73 -7.58 -23.56 11.73
CA LEU A 73 -7.38 -23.84 10.30
C LEU A 73 -8.62 -23.50 9.46
N ALA A 74 -9.81 -23.83 9.95
CA ALA A 74 -11.07 -23.45 9.30
C ALA A 74 -11.16 -21.93 9.15
N LEU A 75 -10.84 -21.19 10.22
CA LEU A 75 -10.86 -19.74 10.24
C LEU A 75 -9.80 -19.13 9.33
N PHE A 76 -8.62 -19.73 9.29
CA PHE A 76 -7.56 -19.36 8.37
C PHE A 76 -8.01 -19.49 6.91
N MET A 77 -8.75 -20.54 6.55
CA MET A 77 -9.29 -20.71 5.18
C MET A 77 -10.31 -19.64 4.83
N LEU A 78 -11.21 -19.28 5.75
CA LEU A 78 -12.15 -18.18 5.56
C LEU A 78 -11.43 -16.85 5.34
N ALA A 79 -10.49 -16.52 6.23
CA ALA A 79 -9.72 -15.29 6.14
C ALA A 79 -8.90 -15.22 4.84
N SER A 80 -8.28 -16.33 4.45
CA SER A 80 -7.49 -16.45 3.22
C SER A 80 -8.34 -16.17 1.98
N ILE A 81 -9.53 -16.76 1.88
CA ILE A 81 -10.44 -16.51 0.74
C ILE A 81 -10.87 -15.04 0.73
N TRP A 82 -11.30 -14.51 1.88
CA TRP A 82 -11.79 -13.14 1.93
C TRP A 82 -10.69 -12.11 1.61
N TRP A 83 -9.46 -12.35 2.04
CA TRP A 83 -8.32 -11.46 1.77
C TRP A 83 -7.75 -11.62 0.35
N ILE A 84 -7.62 -12.83 -0.18
CA ILE A 84 -7.08 -13.06 -1.55
C ILE A 84 -8.02 -12.49 -2.61
N PHE A 85 -9.32 -12.68 -2.44
CA PHE A 85 -10.32 -12.19 -3.40
C PHE A 85 -10.86 -10.79 -3.05
N GLU A 86 -10.37 -10.18 -1.97
CA GLU A 86 -10.74 -8.83 -1.51
C GLU A 86 -12.26 -8.57 -1.44
N VAL A 87 -13.05 -9.61 -1.16
CA VAL A 87 -14.52 -9.53 -1.19
C VAL A 87 -15.12 -8.81 0.01
N VAL A 88 -14.34 -8.67 1.08
CA VAL A 88 -14.69 -7.95 2.30
C VAL A 88 -13.50 -7.04 2.65
N PRO A 89 -13.73 -5.78 3.07
CA PRO A 89 -12.64 -4.90 3.50
C PRO A 89 -11.75 -5.57 4.55
N ILE A 90 -10.43 -5.42 4.42
CA ILE A 90 -9.43 -6.17 5.20
C ILE A 90 -9.66 -6.08 6.72
N GLY A 91 -10.06 -4.92 7.22
CA GLY A 91 -10.37 -4.69 8.64
C GLY A 91 -11.67 -5.34 9.11
N VAL A 92 -12.68 -5.45 8.24
CA VAL A 92 -13.93 -6.16 8.56
C VAL A 92 -13.65 -7.65 8.68
N THR A 93 -12.84 -8.22 7.78
CA THR A 93 -12.35 -9.60 7.90
C THR A 93 -11.55 -9.80 9.18
N ALA A 94 -10.67 -8.87 9.56
CA ALA A 94 -9.91 -8.95 10.81
C ALA A 94 -10.81 -8.98 12.05
N ILE A 95 -11.84 -8.14 12.12
CA ILE A 95 -12.83 -8.18 13.21
C ILE A 95 -13.61 -9.49 13.19
N ALA A 96 -14.02 -9.96 12.01
CA ALA A 96 -14.71 -11.24 11.86
C ALA A 96 -13.88 -12.41 12.39
N ILE A 97 -12.55 -12.41 12.20
CA ILE A 97 -11.64 -13.40 12.79
C ILE A 97 -11.78 -13.43 14.32
N GLY A 98 -11.69 -12.28 14.99
CA GLY A 98 -11.84 -12.21 16.45
C GLY A 98 -13.22 -12.67 16.94
N VAL A 99 -14.29 -12.26 16.23
CA VAL A 99 -15.67 -12.64 16.53
C VAL A 99 -15.88 -14.15 16.36
N PHE A 100 -15.39 -14.74 15.27
CA PHE A 100 -15.53 -16.17 15.01
C PHE A 100 -14.76 -17.00 16.03
N GLN A 101 -13.57 -16.56 16.46
CA GLN A 101 -12.85 -17.24 17.53
C GLN A 101 -13.67 -17.33 18.81
N ALA A 102 -14.35 -16.25 19.20
CA ALA A 102 -15.20 -16.21 20.38
C ALA A 102 -16.47 -17.05 20.24
N ILE A 103 -17.22 -16.89 19.14
CA ILE A 103 -18.50 -17.58 18.91
C ILE A 103 -18.32 -19.09 18.78
N PHE A 104 -17.28 -19.54 18.07
CA PHE A 104 -17.00 -20.96 17.84
C PHE A 104 -16.07 -21.56 18.91
N ALA A 105 -15.81 -20.83 19.99
CA ALA A 105 -14.96 -21.27 21.11
C ALA A 105 -13.59 -21.81 20.67
N ILE A 106 -12.99 -21.20 19.65
CA ILE A 106 -11.63 -21.53 19.19
C ILE A 106 -10.61 -21.04 20.22
N ARG A 107 -10.83 -19.84 20.75
CA ARG A 107 -10.11 -19.25 21.88
C ARG A 107 -11.09 -18.51 22.79
N PRO A 108 -10.79 -18.33 24.08
CA PRO A 108 -11.56 -17.45 24.94
C PRO A 108 -11.66 -16.05 24.33
N ALA A 109 -12.84 -15.42 24.42
CA ALA A 109 -13.07 -14.11 23.80
C ALA A 109 -12.05 -13.06 24.26
N LYS A 110 -11.72 -13.06 25.56
CA LYS A 110 -10.70 -12.16 26.13
C LYS A 110 -9.36 -12.28 25.41
N ASP A 111 -8.93 -13.50 25.10
CA ASP A 111 -7.65 -13.76 24.46
C ASP A 111 -7.70 -13.41 22.96
N ALA A 112 -8.79 -13.74 22.27
CA ALA A 112 -8.98 -13.40 20.87
C ALA A 112 -9.00 -11.88 20.61
N PHE A 113 -9.63 -11.10 21.49
CA PHE A 113 -9.67 -9.64 21.35
C PHE A 113 -8.42 -8.93 21.88
N LYS A 114 -7.62 -9.59 22.74
CA LYS A 114 -6.36 -9.02 23.24
C LYS A 114 -5.35 -8.78 22.11
N ASP A 115 -5.38 -9.61 21.07
CA ASP A 115 -4.47 -9.52 19.92
C ASP A 115 -4.58 -8.18 19.18
N PHE A 116 -5.73 -7.50 19.23
CA PHE A 116 -5.89 -6.14 18.66
C PHE A 116 -5.11 -5.07 19.44
N MET A 117 -4.76 -5.33 20.70
CA MET A 117 -4.02 -4.45 21.58
C MET A 117 -2.54 -4.84 21.68
N ASP A 118 -2.06 -5.68 20.78
CA ASP A 118 -0.65 -6.04 20.71
C ASP A 118 0.24 -4.78 20.54
N PRO A 119 1.40 -4.69 21.24
CA PRO A 119 2.29 -3.53 21.13
C PRO A 119 2.71 -3.21 19.69
N SER A 120 2.90 -4.21 18.81
CA SER A 120 3.24 -3.97 17.41
C SER A 120 2.06 -3.36 16.64
N VAL A 121 0.83 -3.76 16.93
CA VAL A 121 -0.37 -3.15 16.35
C VAL A 121 -0.50 -1.68 16.80
N MET A 122 -0.31 -1.42 18.09
CA MET A 122 -0.33 -0.05 18.64
C MET A 122 0.80 0.81 18.07
N PHE A 123 1.97 0.24 17.84
CA PHE A 123 3.09 0.92 17.18
C PHE A 123 2.74 1.30 15.73
N ILE A 124 2.15 0.38 14.96
CA ILE A 124 1.69 0.65 13.59
C ILE A 124 0.65 1.77 13.58
N PHE A 125 -0.30 1.75 14.52
CA PHE A 125 -1.28 2.83 14.65
C PHE A 125 -0.60 4.18 14.91
N ALA A 126 0.31 4.25 15.90
CA ALA A 126 1.03 5.48 16.23
C ALA A 126 1.89 5.99 15.06
N SER A 127 2.58 5.10 14.33
CA SER A 127 3.42 5.48 13.19
C SER A 127 2.60 6.09 12.05
N VAL A 128 1.41 5.54 11.77
CA VAL A 128 0.48 6.10 10.77
C VAL A 128 0.00 7.49 11.18
N VAL A 129 -0.33 7.70 12.47
CA VAL A 129 -0.74 9.02 12.98
C VAL A 129 0.38 10.05 12.81
N VAL A 130 1.62 9.70 13.15
CA VAL A 130 2.79 10.56 12.96
C VAL A 130 3.01 10.87 11.47
N GLY A 131 2.94 9.87 10.60
CA GLY A 131 3.05 10.06 9.14
C GLY A 131 1.97 10.99 8.58
N LEU A 132 0.74 10.89 9.09
CA LEU A 132 -0.36 11.78 8.72
C LEU A 132 -0.08 13.22 9.17
N ALA A 133 0.45 13.42 10.38
CA ALA A 133 0.81 14.74 10.87
C ALA A 133 1.89 15.41 9.99
N PHE A 134 2.93 14.67 9.58
CA PHE A 134 3.94 15.17 8.64
C PHE A 134 3.36 15.51 7.27
N THR A 135 2.40 14.72 6.79
CA THR A 135 1.73 14.99 5.52
C THR A 135 0.88 16.26 5.62
N LYS A 136 0.13 16.43 6.70
CA LYS A 136 -0.72 17.60 6.94
C LYS A 136 0.07 18.90 7.17
N SER A 137 1.28 18.82 7.73
CA SER A 137 2.13 20.00 7.94
C SER A 137 2.82 20.50 6.66
N GLY A 138 2.74 19.75 5.56
CA GLY A 138 3.41 20.09 4.30
C GLY A 138 4.93 19.86 4.32
N LEU A 139 5.50 19.38 5.42
CA LEU A 139 6.93 19.09 5.57
C LEU A 139 7.42 18.11 4.49
N THR A 140 6.61 17.09 4.21
CA THR A 140 6.94 16.02 3.26
C THR A 140 7.05 16.55 1.83
N LYS A 141 6.14 17.48 1.47
CA LYS A 141 6.17 18.19 0.18
C LYS A 141 7.41 19.06 0.10
N ARG A 142 7.70 19.89 1.11
CA ARG A 142 8.91 20.75 1.15
C ARG A 142 10.20 19.95 1.01
N LEU A 143 10.31 18.79 1.68
CA LEU A 143 11.48 17.91 1.56
C LEU A 143 11.65 17.37 0.14
N ALA A 144 10.55 16.98 -0.51
CA ALA A 144 10.59 16.47 -1.88
C ALA A 144 11.01 17.55 -2.89
N TYR A 145 10.48 18.78 -2.79
CA TYR A 145 10.89 19.89 -3.68
C TYR A 145 12.36 20.26 -3.49
N LYS A 146 12.79 20.44 -2.24
CA LYS A 146 14.18 20.83 -1.93
C LYS A 146 15.19 19.80 -2.43
N MET A 147 14.86 18.52 -2.33
CA MET A 147 15.71 17.46 -2.86
C MET A 147 15.79 17.49 -4.40
N LEU A 148 14.69 17.76 -5.12
CA LEU A 148 14.72 17.87 -6.58
C LEU A 148 15.44 19.11 -7.08
N GLU A 149 15.49 20.20 -6.32
CA GLU A 149 16.31 21.37 -6.66
C GLU A 149 17.82 21.04 -6.74
N VAL A 150 18.28 20.07 -5.94
CA VAL A 150 19.69 19.64 -5.87
C VAL A 150 20.08 18.77 -7.06
N VAL A 151 19.13 18.05 -7.64
CA VAL A 151 19.37 16.97 -8.60
C VAL A 151 19.74 17.48 -10.01
N GLY A 152 19.41 18.74 -10.32
CA GLY A 152 19.76 19.39 -11.58
C GLY A 152 18.84 19.01 -12.75
N GLU A 153 19.35 19.09 -13.98
CA GLU A 153 18.55 18.92 -15.21
C GLU A 153 18.79 17.59 -15.94
N LYS A 154 19.74 16.77 -15.49
CA LYS A 154 20.05 15.49 -16.14
C LYS A 154 18.99 14.45 -15.80
N THR A 155 18.39 13.84 -16.82
CA THR A 155 17.26 12.91 -16.68
C THR A 155 17.58 11.71 -15.78
N ASN A 156 18.80 11.18 -15.86
CA ASN A 156 19.26 10.07 -15.02
C ASN A 156 19.35 10.44 -13.54
N MET A 157 19.83 11.65 -13.23
CA MET A 157 19.92 12.19 -11.88
C MET A 157 18.51 12.47 -11.36
N ILE A 158 17.63 13.05 -12.19
CA ILE A 158 16.23 13.32 -11.83
C ILE A 158 15.51 12.03 -11.44
N LEU A 159 15.68 10.97 -12.23
CA LEU A 159 15.16 9.66 -11.88
C LEU A 159 15.72 9.18 -10.53
N LEU A 160 17.05 9.18 -10.35
CA LEU A 160 17.68 8.75 -9.10
C LEU A 160 17.17 9.57 -7.90
N GLY A 161 17.10 10.90 -8.05
CA GLY A 161 16.60 11.83 -7.06
C GLY A 161 15.15 11.52 -6.67
N ALA A 162 14.28 11.26 -7.64
CA ALA A 162 12.91 10.84 -7.38
C ALA A 162 12.84 9.55 -6.56
N LEU A 163 13.67 8.54 -6.88
CA LEU A 163 13.71 7.28 -6.14
C LEU A 163 14.23 7.48 -4.71
N VAL A 164 15.32 8.23 -4.56
CA VAL A 164 15.94 8.56 -3.27
C VAL A 164 14.98 9.32 -2.37
N VAL A 165 14.26 10.31 -2.90
CA VAL A 165 13.24 11.07 -2.16
C VAL A 165 12.10 10.15 -1.74
N THR A 166 11.60 9.32 -2.65
CA THR A 166 10.48 8.43 -2.36
C THR A 166 10.85 7.42 -1.27
N ALA A 167 12.02 6.79 -1.36
CA ALA A 167 12.53 5.87 -0.35
C ALA A 167 12.80 6.59 0.99
N GLY A 168 13.39 7.79 0.93
CA GLY A 168 13.66 8.63 2.10
C GLY A 168 12.39 8.99 2.87
N LEU A 169 11.32 9.38 2.17
CA LEU A 169 10.02 9.65 2.77
C LEU A 169 9.40 8.37 3.36
N ALA A 170 9.57 7.22 2.70
CA ALA A 170 9.09 5.93 3.19
C ALA A 170 9.77 5.47 4.50
N HIS A 171 10.86 6.11 4.95
CA HIS A 171 11.43 5.86 6.28
C HIS A 171 10.60 6.43 7.43
N VAL A 172 9.78 7.44 7.16
CA VAL A 172 9.07 8.22 8.19
C VAL A 172 7.56 8.17 8.05
N MET A 173 7.04 7.61 6.96
CA MET A 173 5.60 7.44 6.73
C MET A 173 5.33 6.19 5.89
N ALA A 174 4.06 5.78 5.83
CA ALA A 174 3.63 4.68 4.99
C ALA A 174 4.01 4.89 3.51
N HIS A 175 4.52 3.85 2.86
CA HIS A 175 4.94 3.86 1.45
C HIS A 175 3.86 4.39 0.48
N THR A 176 2.58 4.12 0.75
CA THR A 176 1.45 4.66 -0.04
C THR A 176 1.34 6.18 0.11
N ALA A 177 1.52 6.71 1.31
CA ALA A 177 1.54 8.15 1.58
C ALA A 177 2.78 8.84 0.98
N ALA A 178 3.94 8.18 1.04
CA ALA A 178 5.16 8.66 0.41
C ALA A 178 4.99 8.78 -1.12
N ALA A 179 4.48 7.73 -1.78
CA ALA A 179 4.19 7.75 -3.21
C ALA A 179 3.16 8.81 -3.57
N ALA A 180 2.06 8.94 -2.81
CA ALA A 180 1.04 9.96 -3.04
C ALA A 180 1.58 11.39 -2.90
N THR A 181 2.54 11.62 -1.99
CA THR A 181 3.20 12.92 -1.81
C THR A 181 4.08 13.28 -3.00
N VAL A 182 4.81 12.30 -3.53
CA VAL A 182 5.79 12.51 -4.62
C VAL A 182 5.11 12.53 -6.00
N PHE A 183 3.98 11.83 -6.16
CA PHE A 183 3.29 11.67 -7.44
C PHE A 183 3.01 12.99 -8.19
N PRO A 184 2.41 14.03 -7.57
CA PRO A 184 2.15 15.30 -8.28
C PRO A 184 3.42 15.97 -8.78
N ILE A 185 4.53 15.79 -8.06
CA ILE A 185 5.83 16.36 -8.40
C ILE A 185 6.39 15.64 -9.63
N LEU A 186 6.31 14.30 -9.68
CA LEU A 186 6.75 13.54 -10.85
C LEU A 186 5.87 13.81 -12.06
N LEU A 187 4.57 14.09 -11.87
CA LEU A 187 3.68 14.51 -12.94
C LEU A 187 4.12 15.84 -13.55
N ALA A 188 4.51 16.82 -12.72
CA ALA A 188 5.07 18.09 -13.19
C ALA A 188 6.41 17.91 -13.93
N VAL A 189 7.29 17.03 -13.43
CA VAL A 189 8.55 16.67 -14.09
C VAL A 189 8.30 16.00 -15.45
N ASN A 190 7.39 15.03 -15.49
CA ASN A 190 7.05 14.30 -16.71
C ASN A 190 6.41 15.22 -17.77
N ALA A 191 5.57 16.17 -17.36
CA ALA A 191 4.95 17.14 -18.25
C ALA A 191 5.98 18.09 -18.91
N LEU A 192 7.13 18.32 -18.29
CA LEU A 192 8.25 19.08 -18.90
C LEU A 192 9.09 18.24 -19.86
N TYR A 193 9.04 16.91 -19.72
CA TYR A 193 9.82 15.99 -20.53
C TYR A 193 9.10 15.59 -21.82
N GLY A 194 7.80 15.31 -21.70
CA GLY A 194 6.95 14.84 -22.79
C GLY A 194 6.57 15.93 -23.79
N GLU A 195 6.37 15.53 -25.04
CA GLU A 195 5.75 16.36 -26.07
C GLU A 195 4.30 15.88 -26.26
N GLY A 196 3.37 16.56 -25.61
CA GLY A 196 1.95 16.20 -25.61
C GLY A 196 1.64 14.95 -24.78
N ASP A 197 0.67 14.16 -25.21
CA ASP A 197 0.10 13.02 -24.46
C ASP A 197 0.81 11.68 -24.74
N LYS A 198 2.01 11.72 -25.36
CA LYS A 198 2.76 10.50 -25.70
C LYS A 198 3.43 9.90 -24.46
N GLN A 199 3.24 8.60 -24.27
CA GLN A 199 3.92 7.84 -23.22
C GLN A 199 5.43 7.73 -23.53
N THR A 200 6.27 8.19 -22.60
CA THR A 200 7.73 8.10 -22.68
C THR A 200 8.26 7.01 -21.76
N ASN A 201 9.40 6.42 -22.10
CA ASN A 201 10.15 5.51 -21.25
C ASN A 201 10.58 6.18 -19.95
N PHE A 202 10.99 7.45 -19.99
CA PHE A 202 11.28 8.21 -18.78
C PHE A 202 10.05 8.35 -17.87
N GLY A 203 8.88 8.69 -18.42
CA GLY A 203 7.64 8.77 -17.65
C GLY A 203 7.29 7.43 -17.01
N LYS A 204 7.37 6.33 -17.77
CA LYS A 204 7.21 4.97 -17.23
C LYS A 204 8.21 4.69 -16.11
N ALA A 205 9.49 5.02 -16.31
CA ALA A 205 10.55 4.81 -15.33
C ALA A 205 10.31 5.61 -14.05
N LEU A 206 9.84 6.86 -14.15
CA LEU A 206 9.50 7.70 -13.00
C LEU A 206 8.40 7.07 -12.14
N PHE A 207 7.27 6.69 -12.74
CA PHE A 207 6.13 6.20 -11.98
C PHE A 207 6.31 4.75 -11.49
N ILE A 208 6.87 3.86 -12.32
CA ILE A 208 7.21 2.49 -11.89
C ILE A 208 8.31 2.53 -10.83
N GLY A 209 9.34 3.35 -11.06
CA GLY A 209 10.43 3.52 -10.13
C GLY A 209 9.96 4.07 -8.79
N MET A 210 9.10 5.09 -8.78
CA MET A 210 8.49 5.61 -7.55
C MET A 210 7.79 4.51 -6.76
N ALA A 211 6.95 3.69 -7.42
CA ALA A 211 6.25 2.59 -6.76
C ALA A 211 7.24 1.57 -6.14
N TYR A 212 8.27 1.18 -6.88
CA TYR A 212 9.28 0.23 -6.40
C TYR A 212 10.18 0.81 -5.31
N ALA A 213 10.61 2.07 -5.44
CA ALA A 213 11.42 2.75 -4.45
C ALA A 213 10.65 3.03 -3.15
N ALA A 214 9.35 3.31 -3.22
CA ALA A 214 8.49 3.39 -2.03
C ALA A 214 8.47 2.05 -1.29
N GLY A 215 8.32 0.94 -2.02
CA GLY A 215 8.41 -0.41 -1.47
C GLY A 215 9.78 -0.71 -0.84
N ALA A 216 10.86 -0.45 -1.58
CA ALA A 216 12.23 -0.71 -1.12
C ALA A 216 12.65 0.16 0.07
N GLY A 217 12.28 1.44 0.10
CA GLY A 217 12.55 2.31 1.25
C GLY A 217 11.76 1.91 2.49
N SER A 218 10.54 1.39 2.32
CA SER A 218 9.65 1.04 3.42
C SER A 218 10.13 -0.11 4.31
N VAL A 219 11.03 -0.96 3.81
CA VAL A 219 11.57 -2.10 4.59
C VAL A 219 12.61 -1.65 5.60
N ILE A 220 13.16 -0.43 5.46
CA ILE A 220 14.27 0.03 6.26
C ILE A 220 13.84 0.34 7.70
N THR A 221 12.65 0.90 7.93
CA THR A 221 12.20 1.26 9.28
C THR A 221 10.84 0.63 9.61
N PHE A 222 10.51 0.54 10.91
CA PHE A 222 9.16 0.13 11.32
C PHE A 222 8.05 1.13 10.93
N LEU A 223 8.39 2.37 10.58
CA LEU A 223 7.41 3.38 10.18
C LEU A 223 6.95 3.20 8.72
N GLY A 224 7.81 2.65 7.87
CA GLY A 224 7.53 2.53 6.44
C GLY A 224 6.58 1.39 6.07
N SER A 225 6.70 0.26 6.78
CA SER A 225 6.00 -0.99 6.45
C SER A 225 5.46 -1.65 7.71
N ALA A 226 4.12 -1.78 7.77
CA ALA A 226 3.42 -2.53 8.83
C ALA A 226 3.91 -3.99 8.94
N ARG A 227 4.39 -4.57 7.83
CA ARG A 227 4.93 -5.95 7.80
C ARG A 227 6.16 -6.11 8.68
N ALA A 228 7.00 -5.08 8.78
CA ALA A 228 8.21 -5.14 9.59
C ALA A 228 7.88 -5.17 11.08
N ALA A 229 6.95 -4.31 11.53
CA ALA A 229 6.49 -4.28 12.91
C ALA A 229 5.73 -5.57 13.29
N ALA A 230 4.85 -6.07 12.42
CA ALA A 230 4.18 -7.35 12.60
C ALA A 230 5.19 -8.52 12.68
N GLY A 231 6.17 -8.54 11.78
CA GLY A 231 7.25 -9.54 11.79
C GLY A 231 8.08 -9.51 13.07
N ALA A 232 8.40 -8.31 13.60
CA ALA A 232 9.11 -8.18 14.87
C ALA A 232 8.27 -8.69 16.06
N GLY A 233 6.95 -8.49 16.04
CA GLY A 233 6.03 -9.05 17.05
C GLY A 233 6.04 -10.58 17.04
N MET A 234 5.84 -11.19 15.86
CA MET A 234 5.90 -12.65 15.71
C MET A 234 7.28 -13.22 16.07
N PHE A 235 8.37 -12.53 15.71
CA PHE A 235 9.72 -12.95 16.07
C PHE A 235 9.93 -12.96 17.59
N ALA A 236 9.43 -11.94 18.29
CA ALA A 236 9.47 -11.89 19.74
C ALA A 236 8.67 -13.02 20.38
N GLU A 237 7.49 -13.33 19.84
CA GLU A 237 6.65 -14.43 20.32
C GLU A 237 7.33 -15.80 20.15
N PHE A 238 7.93 -16.08 19.00
CA PHE A 238 8.53 -17.39 18.71
C PHE A 238 9.90 -17.62 19.34
N THR A 239 10.69 -16.56 19.52
CA THR A 239 12.09 -16.69 19.97
C THR A 239 12.35 -16.15 21.37
N GLY A 240 11.41 -15.40 21.95
CA GLY A 240 11.60 -14.65 23.18
C GLY A 240 12.57 -13.46 23.04
N ARG A 241 13.03 -13.13 21.83
CA ARG A 241 13.96 -12.02 21.57
C ARG A 241 13.26 -10.89 20.82
N THR A 242 13.48 -9.66 21.26
CA THR A 242 12.91 -8.46 20.62
C THR A 242 13.92 -7.81 19.68
N ILE A 243 13.47 -7.36 18.51
CA ILE A 243 14.29 -6.55 17.60
C ILE A 243 13.93 -5.09 17.78
N GLY A 244 14.92 -4.26 18.11
CA GLY A 244 14.71 -2.82 18.28
C GLY A 244 14.53 -2.06 16.95
N PHE A 245 13.95 -0.86 17.02
CA PHE A 245 13.76 0.02 15.85
C PHE A 245 15.06 0.26 15.07
N PHE A 246 16.10 0.72 15.77
CA PHE A 246 17.40 1.02 15.16
C PHE A 246 18.17 -0.23 14.77
N GLU A 247 17.94 -1.35 15.46
CA GLU A 247 18.56 -2.63 15.15
C GLU A 247 18.07 -3.15 13.80
N LEU A 248 16.74 -3.25 13.60
CA LEU A 248 16.18 -3.60 12.29
C LEU A 248 16.68 -2.62 11.23
N SER A 249 16.64 -1.32 11.55
CA SER A 249 17.02 -0.29 10.60
C SER A 249 18.46 -0.43 10.14
N LYS A 250 19.39 -0.74 11.04
CA LYS A 250 20.80 -0.96 10.70
C LYS A 250 20.98 -2.05 9.65
N TYR A 251 20.33 -3.20 9.84
CA TYR A 251 20.44 -4.33 8.90
C TYR A 251 19.68 -4.06 7.60
N SER A 252 18.48 -3.49 7.70
CA SER A 252 17.61 -3.26 6.56
C SER A 252 18.07 -2.08 5.70
N PHE A 253 18.83 -1.13 6.26
CA PHE A 253 19.32 0.05 5.55
C PHE A 253 20.15 -0.32 4.32
N VAL A 254 21.10 -1.24 4.47
CA VAL A 254 21.97 -1.69 3.37
C VAL A 254 21.14 -2.39 2.29
N ILE A 255 20.19 -3.22 2.70
CA ILE A 255 19.32 -3.97 1.79
C ILE A 255 18.39 -3.01 1.04
N GLY A 256 17.66 -2.14 1.74
CA GLY A 256 16.68 -1.25 1.14
C GLY A 256 17.30 -0.22 0.21
N TRP A 257 18.41 0.42 0.59
CA TRP A 257 19.12 1.36 -0.29
C TRP A 257 19.84 0.65 -1.44
N GLY A 258 20.37 -0.56 -1.19
CA GLY A 258 20.87 -1.43 -2.25
C GLY A 258 19.79 -1.75 -3.28
N MET A 259 18.58 -2.08 -2.84
CA MET A 259 17.43 -2.31 -3.71
C MET A 259 17.04 -1.05 -4.49
N VAL A 260 16.99 0.13 -3.85
CA VAL A 260 16.71 1.40 -4.55
C VAL A 260 17.72 1.66 -5.66
N PHE A 261 19.00 1.41 -5.40
CA PHE A 261 20.06 1.56 -6.40
C PHE A 261 19.95 0.52 -7.54
N LEU A 262 19.63 -0.73 -7.21
CA LEU A 262 19.39 -1.78 -8.22
C LEU A 262 18.15 -1.48 -9.07
N ILE A 263 17.08 -0.96 -8.47
CA ILE A 263 15.89 -0.48 -9.19
C ILE A 263 16.27 0.63 -10.15
N TRP A 264 17.09 1.59 -9.71
CA TRP A 264 17.58 2.66 -10.58
C TRP A 264 18.36 2.10 -11.78
N ILE A 265 19.31 1.19 -11.56
CA ILE A 265 20.07 0.54 -12.64
C ILE A 265 19.13 -0.20 -13.59
N TYR A 266 18.21 -1.00 -13.05
CA TYR A 266 17.23 -1.75 -13.83
C TYR A 266 16.42 -0.83 -14.75
N LEU A 267 15.89 0.26 -14.21
CA LEU A 267 15.12 1.24 -14.99
C LEU A 267 15.98 1.94 -16.05
N MET A 268 17.24 2.25 -15.74
CA MET A 268 18.15 2.87 -16.71
C MET A 268 18.52 1.94 -17.86
N VAL A 269 18.53 0.61 -17.64
CA VAL A 269 18.80 -0.40 -18.66
C VAL A 269 17.56 -0.69 -19.51
N PHE A 270 16.41 -0.95 -18.89
CA PHE A 270 15.20 -1.41 -19.60
C PHE A 270 14.27 -0.28 -20.04
N LEU A 271 14.26 0.85 -19.34
CA LEU A 271 13.44 2.03 -19.63
C LEU A 271 14.33 3.26 -19.81
N LYS A 272 15.35 3.12 -20.67
CA LYS A 272 16.33 4.17 -20.93
C LYS A 272 15.62 5.48 -21.34
N PRO A 273 15.92 6.61 -20.69
CA PRO A 273 15.37 7.90 -21.10
C PRO A 273 15.79 8.27 -22.52
N GLU A 274 14.83 8.75 -23.30
CA GLU A 274 15.00 9.24 -24.66
C GLU A 274 15.83 10.53 -24.75
N LYS A 275 15.68 11.43 -23.78
CA LYS A 275 16.39 12.71 -23.68
C LYS A 275 17.28 12.70 -22.44
N ASN A 276 18.50 13.19 -22.60
CA ASN A 276 19.49 13.23 -21.52
C ASN A 276 19.31 14.41 -20.53
N ILE A 277 18.59 15.44 -20.95
CA ILE A 277 18.43 16.70 -20.20
C ILE A 277 16.97 17.16 -20.29
N ILE A 278 16.45 17.75 -19.21
CA ILE A 278 15.16 18.43 -19.13
C ILE A 278 15.41 19.94 -18.94
N PRO A 279 15.39 20.75 -20.01
CA PRO A 279 15.68 22.17 -19.91
C PRO A 279 14.66 22.90 -19.03
N GLY A 280 15.11 23.76 -18.12
CA GLY A 280 14.25 24.62 -17.33
C GLY A 280 13.54 23.93 -16.16
N LEU A 281 13.83 22.64 -15.91
CA LEU A 281 13.28 21.93 -14.76
C LEU A 281 13.69 22.59 -13.45
N LYS A 282 14.97 22.98 -13.33
CA LYS A 282 15.51 23.60 -12.11
C LYS A 282 14.76 24.89 -11.75
N GLU A 283 14.45 25.71 -12.74
CA GLU A 283 13.71 26.95 -12.54
C GLU A 283 12.25 26.68 -12.14
N LYS A 284 11.59 25.71 -12.78
CA LYS A 284 10.19 25.37 -12.48
C LYS A 284 10.02 24.72 -11.11
N VAL A 285 10.92 23.81 -10.72
CA VAL A 285 10.95 23.22 -9.38
C VAL A 285 11.18 24.30 -8.34
N GLY A 286 12.12 25.23 -8.58
CA GLY A 286 12.37 26.36 -7.69
C GLY A 286 11.18 27.33 -7.54
N LYS A 287 10.39 27.55 -8.60
CA LYS A 287 9.14 28.32 -8.50
C LYS A 287 8.09 27.62 -7.65
N LEU A 288 7.83 26.33 -7.93
CA LEU A 288 6.87 25.52 -7.16
C LEU A 288 7.27 25.37 -5.68
N SER A 289 8.57 25.35 -5.39
CA SER A 289 9.12 25.34 -4.03
C SER A 289 8.85 26.64 -3.27
N LYS A 290 8.85 27.79 -3.96
CA LYS A 290 8.55 29.11 -3.38
C LYS A 290 7.05 29.35 -3.15
N GLU A 291 6.18 28.57 -3.78
CA GLU A 291 4.71 28.64 -3.63
C GLU A 291 4.18 27.82 -2.42
N LEU A 292 5.08 27.25 -1.58
CA LEU A 292 4.79 26.40 -0.41
C LEU A 292 5.06 27.08 0.95
#